data_AF-A0A3D0VFW4-F1
#
_entry.id   AF-A0A3D0VFW4-F1
#
_cell.length_a   1.000
_cell.length_b   1.000
_cell.length_c   1.000
_cell.angle_alpha   90.00
_cell.angle_beta   90.00
_cell.angle_gamma   90.00
#
_symmetry.space_group_name_H-M   'P 1'
#
loop_
_entity.id
_entity.type
_entity.pdbx_description
1 polymer ?
#
loop_
_entity_poly.entity_id
_entity_poly.type
_entity_poly.pdbx_seq_one_letter_code
_entity_poly.pdbx_strand_id
1 'polypeptide(L)'
;AVVHLATAPKSNAAYMGLNKAVADIRAGLGNGIPAHLRDAHYPGSKQLGHGLGYKYAHDAPHSVASQQYPPDDLVGRDYYEPTANGAERDIAVRLERLRKIIRGT
;
A
#
# COMPACT_ATOMS: atom_id res chain seq x y z
N ALA A 1 16.08 -24.25 -13.27
CA ALA A 1 16.10 -22.95 -12.58
C ALA A 1 16.86 -21.88 -13.38
N VAL A 2 18.17 -22.04 -13.64
CA VAL A 2 19.01 -21.01 -14.29
C VAL A 2 18.48 -20.54 -15.65
N VAL A 3 18.21 -21.47 -16.58
CA VAL A 3 17.67 -21.14 -17.92
C VAL A 3 16.34 -20.38 -17.82
N HIS A 4 15.45 -20.79 -16.91
CA HIS A 4 14.16 -20.12 -16.70
C HIS A 4 14.34 -18.67 -16.23
N LEU A 5 15.22 -18.43 -15.24
CA LEU A 5 15.50 -17.06 -14.78
C LEU A 5 16.18 -16.23 -15.87
N ALA A 6 17.09 -16.82 -16.65
CA ALA A 6 17.76 -16.14 -17.76
C ALA A 6 16.77 -15.68 -18.84
N THR A 7 15.76 -16.48 -19.15
CA THR A 7 14.76 -16.18 -20.20
C THR A 7 13.49 -15.48 -19.69
N ALA A 8 13.26 -15.41 -18.38
CA ALA A 8 12.09 -14.74 -17.81
C ALA A 8 12.07 -13.21 -18.08
N PRO A 9 10.89 -12.58 -18.16
CA PRO A 9 10.78 -11.12 -18.08
C PRO A 9 11.45 -10.60 -16.81
N LYS A 10 12.21 -9.51 -16.92
CA LYS A 10 12.96 -8.93 -15.80
C LYS A 10 12.25 -7.70 -15.26
N SER A 11 12.21 -7.60 -13.93
CA SER A 11 11.79 -6.41 -13.21
C SER A 11 12.47 -6.37 -11.85
N ASN A 12 12.98 -5.22 -11.47
CA ASN A 12 13.41 -4.90 -10.11
C ASN A 12 12.47 -3.88 -9.45
N ALA A 13 11.26 -3.66 -10.00
CA ALA A 13 10.34 -2.61 -9.54
C ALA A 13 9.92 -2.77 -8.07
N ALA A 14 9.59 -3.99 -7.65
CA ALA A 14 9.27 -4.29 -6.25
C ALA A 14 10.48 -4.05 -5.32
N TYR A 15 11.68 -4.44 -5.76
CA TYR A 15 12.93 -4.21 -5.02
C TYR A 15 13.21 -2.71 -4.83
N MET A 16 13.09 -1.93 -5.90
CA MET A 16 13.28 -0.48 -5.83
C MET A 16 12.18 0.20 -4.99
N GLY A 17 10.93 -0.26 -5.08
CA GLY A 17 9.84 0.25 -4.25
C GLY A 17 10.08 0.04 -2.77
N LEU A 18 10.55 -1.15 -2.36
CA LEU A 18 10.93 -1.41 -0.98
C LEU A 18 12.08 -0.49 -0.54
N ASN A 19 13.13 -0.35 -1.37
CA ASN A 19 14.26 0.53 -1.04
C ASN A 19 13.84 1.99 -0.86
N LYS A 20 12.92 2.51 -1.69
CA LYS A 20 12.36 3.86 -1.55
C LYS A 20 11.60 3.99 -0.21
N ALA A 21 10.76 3.02 0.14
CA ALA A 21 10.01 3.04 1.41
C ALA A 21 10.95 2.99 2.64
N VAL A 22 11.99 2.15 2.58
CA VAL A 22 13.01 2.07 3.64
C VAL A 22 13.82 3.35 3.75
N ALA A 23 14.14 4.00 2.62
CA ALA A 23 14.85 5.28 2.62
C ALA A 23 14.03 6.38 3.32
N ASP A 24 12.73 6.43 3.09
CA ASP A 24 11.84 7.40 3.75
C ASP A 24 11.79 7.19 5.27
N ILE A 25 11.68 5.94 5.71
CA ILE A 25 11.73 5.61 7.14
C ILE A 25 13.06 6.06 7.75
N ARG A 26 14.18 5.81 7.07
CA ARG A 26 15.52 6.24 7.51
C ARG A 26 15.68 7.76 7.52
N ALA A 27 14.96 8.47 6.66
CA ALA A 27 14.88 9.93 6.64
C ALA A 27 13.95 10.50 7.72
N GLY A 28 13.33 9.64 8.53
CA GLY A 28 12.44 10.05 9.63
C GLY A 28 11.01 10.31 9.20
N LEU A 29 10.56 9.78 8.07
CA LEU A 29 9.16 9.80 7.64
C LEU A 29 8.41 8.51 8.02
N GLY A 30 7.10 8.50 7.84
CA GLY A 30 6.24 7.35 8.15
C GLY A 30 5.88 7.28 9.62
N ASN A 31 5.79 8.45 10.27
CA ASN A 31 5.54 8.51 11.70
C ASN A 31 4.05 8.35 12.02
N GLY A 32 3.77 7.42 12.93
CA GLY A 32 2.43 7.20 13.46
C GLY A 32 1.56 6.34 12.56
N ILE A 33 0.68 5.56 13.19
CA ILE A 33 -0.32 4.74 12.49
C ILE A 33 -1.63 5.56 12.44
N PRO A 34 -2.31 5.68 11.29
CA PRO A 34 -3.64 6.30 11.23
C PRO A 34 -4.58 5.67 12.27
N ALA A 35 -5.34 6.49 13.00
CA ALA A 35 -6.10 6.02 14.17
C ALA A 35 -7.08 4.88 13.83
N HIS A 36 -7.73 4.94 12.67
CA HIS A 36 -8.65 3.91 12.19
C HIS A 36 -7.95 2.59 11.81
N LEU A 37 -6.62 2.54 11.70
CA LEU A 37 -5.85 1.32 11.47
C LEU A 37 -5.18 0.76 12.73
N ARG A 38 -5.29 1.47 13.86
CA ARG A 38 -4.75 0.98 15.14
C ARG A 38 -5.64 -0.09 15.73
N ASP A 39 -5.02 -1.00 16.49
CA ASP A 39 -5.74 -2.05 17.17
C ASP A 39 -6.79 -1.49 18.14
N ALA A 40 -8.01 -2.02 18.04
CA ALA A 40 -9.16 -1.62 18.85
C ALA A 40 -9.44 -2.59 20.00
N HIS A 41 -8.70 -3.69 20.15
CA HIS A 41 -9.06 -4.78 21.06
C HIS A 41 -8.48 -4.67 22.47
N TYR A 42 -7.61 -3.70 22.75
CA TYR A 42 -6.99 -3.55 24.07
C TYR A 42 -7.72 -2.52 24.97
N PRO A 43 -7.61 -2.63 26.32
CA PRO A 43 -8.27 -1.70 27.24
C PRO A 43 -7.85 -0.24 27.01
N GLY A 44 -8.83 0.66 26.86
CA GLY A 44 -8.58 2.09 26.61
C GLY A 44 -8.52 2.48 25.13
N SER A 45 -8.51 1.52 24.19
CA SER A 45 -8.53 1.78 22.73
C SER A 45 -9.67 2.72 22.29
N LYS A 46 -10.88 2.51 22.85
CA LYS A 46 -12.07 3.33 22.56
C LYS A 46 -11.91 4.78 23.01
N GLN A 47 -11.27 5.02 24.14
CA GLN A 47 -11.03 6.38 24.66
C GLN A 47 -9.97 7.10 23.82
N LEU A 48 -9.00 6.36 23.28
CA LEU A 48 -7.97 6.86 22.37
C LEU A 48 -8.45 6.96 20.90
N GLY A 49 -9.69 6.56 20.62
CA GLY A 49 -10.28 6.58 19.29
C GLY A 49 -9.69 5.60 18.30
N HIS A 50 -9.05 4.52 18.76
CA HIS A 50 -8.46 3.51 17.89
C HIS A 50 -9.54 2.69 17.17
N GLY A 51 -9.33 2.42 15.89
CA GLY A 51 -10.25 1.68 15.03
C GLY A 51 -11.54 2.43 14.67
N LEU A 52 -11.81 3.61 15.26
CA LEU A 52 -12.93 4.45 14.84
C LEU A 52 -12.72 4.91 13.40
N GLY A 53 -13.72 4.69 12.55
CA GLY A 53 -13.67 5.03 11.13
C GLY A 53 -12.98 3.98 10.25
N TYR A 54 -12.55 2.83 10.80
CA TYR A 54 -12.03 1.73 10.00
C TYR A 54 -13.06 1.25 8.99
N LYS A 55 -12.66 1.11 7.73
CA LYS A 55 -13.52 0.52 6.69
C LYS A 55 -13.05 -0.90 6.41
N TYR A 56 -13.91 -1.87 6.68
CA TYR A 56 -13.64 -3.27 6.36
C TYR A 56 -13.74 -3.48 4.84
N ALA A 57 -12.63 -3.83 4.21
CA ALA A 57 -12.53 -3.84 2.75
C ALA A 57 -13.52 -4.80 2.08
N HIS A 58 -13.83 -5.94 2.71
CA HIS A 58 -14.75 -6.93 2.15
C HIS A 58 -16.21 -6.45 2.04
N ASP A 59 -16.60 -5.43 2.82
CA ASP A 59 -17.94 -4.84 2.74
C ASP A 59 -18.01 -3.70 1.70
N ALA A 60 -16.86 -3.24 1.20
CA ALA A 60 -16.80 -2.19 0.19
C ALA A 60 -16.98 -2.74 -1.23
N PRO A 61 -17.47 -1.93 -2.19
CA PRO A 61 -17.51 -2.31 -3.59
C PRO A 61 -16.14 -2.81 -4.09
N HIS A 62 -16.16 -3.91 -4.86
CA HIS A 62 -14.96 -4.59 -5.37
C HIS A 62 -14.01 -5.14 -4.29
N SER A 63 -14.46 -5.20 -3.04
CA SER A 63 -13.65 -5.56 -1.87
C SER A 63 -12.45 -4.62 -1.67
N VAL A 64 -12.61 -3.33 -1.99
CA VAL A 64 -11.58 -2.29 -1.86
C VAL A 64 -12.17 -1.07 -1.17
N ALA A 65 -11.66 -0.76 0.03
CA ALA A 65 -12.13 0.38 0.81
C ALA A 65 -11.40 1.68 0.43
N SER A 66 -12.17 2.74 0.18
CA SER A 66 -11.67 4.11 0.07
C SER A 66 -11.34 4.65 1.48
N GLN A 67 -10.08 4.55 1.88
CA GLN A 67 -9.55 5.04 3.14
C GLN A 67 -8.04 5.30 3.04
N GLN A 68 -7.52 6.12 3.94
CA GLN A 68 -6.08 6.33 4.07
C GLN A 68 -5.41 5.09 4.68
N TYR A 69 -4.31 4.67 4.07
CA TYR A 69 -3.45 3.59 4.57
C TYR A 69 -2.07 4.07 5.04
N PRO A 70 -1.35 4.94 4.30
CA PRO A 70 -0.09 5.46 4.78
C PRO A 70 -0.30 6.49 5.91
N PRO A 71 0.72 6.74 6.74
CA PRO A 71 0.77 7.90 7.64
C PRO A 71 0.63 9.22 6.86
N ASP A 72 0.25 10.29 7.57
CA ASP A 72 -0.09 11.59 6.97
C ASP A 72 1.04 12.17 6.11
N ASP A 73 2.29 12.01 6.56
CA ASP A 73 3.50 12.48 5.87
C ASP A 73 3.88 11.66 4.63
N LEU A 74 3.21 10.52 4.41
CA LEU A 74 3.41 9.62 3.27
C LEU A 74 2.18 9.52 2.35
N VAL A 75 1.10 10.26 2.64
CA VAL A 75 -0.07 10.32 1.75
C VAL A 75 0.36 10.80 0.36
N GLY A 76 -0.09 10.07 -0.68
CA GLY A 76 0.24 10.37 -2.07
C GLY A 76 1.58 9.80 -2.56
N ARG A 77 2.41 9.21 -1.68
CA ARG A 77 3.62 8.52 -2.12
C ARG A 77 3.29 7.19 -2.77
N ASP A 78 3.93 6.96 -3.92
CA ASP A 78 3.83 5.74 -4.70
C ASP A 78 5.21 5.10 -4.83
N TYR A 79 5.45 4.01 -4.09
CA TYR A 79 6.74 3.33 -4.11
C TYR A 79 6.87 2.30 -5.22
N TYR A 80 5.80 1.53 -5.44
CA TYR A 80 5.77 0.50 -6.47
C TYR A 80 5.32 1.10 -7.80
N GLU A 81 6.26 1.11 -8.74
CA GLU A 81 6.12 1.57 -10.12
C GLU A 81 6.32 0.35 -11.05
N PRO A 82 5.27 -0.45 -11.33
CA PRO A 82 5.39 -1.67 -12.12
C PRO A 82 5.86 -1.37 -13.54
N THR A 83 6.62 -2.31 -14.12
CA THR A 83 7.02 -2.25 -15.54
C THR A 83 5.91 -2.80 -16.45
N ALA A 84 6.10 -2.68 -17.77
CA ALA A 84 5.23 -3.33 -18.75
C ALA A 84 5.65 -4.78 -19.09
N ASN A 85 6.64 -5.32 -18.37
CA ASN A 85 7.25 -6.62 -18.65
C ASN A 85 6.47 -7.77 -17.98
N GLY A 86 6.17 -8.81 -18.76
CA GLY A 86 5.51 -10.02 -18.23
C GLY A 86 4.23 -9.70 -17.47
N ALA A 87 4.08 -10.30 -16.29
CA ALA A 87 2.89 -10.15 -15.45
C ALA A 87 2.70 -8.74 -14.86
N GLU A 88 3.75 -7.90 -14.81
CA GLU A 88 3.62 -6.54 -14.27
C GLU A 88 2.72 -5.64 -15.12
N ARG A 89 2.53 -5.96 -16.41
CA ARG A 89 1.59 -5.25 -17.28
C ARG A 89 0.17 -5.25 -16.72
N ASP A 90 -0.32 -6.42 -16.32
CA ASP A 90 -1.68 -6.55 -15.78
C ASP A 90 -1.78 -5.96 -14.37
N ILE A 91 -0.69 -6.09 -13.59
CA ILE A 91 -0.57 -5.46 -12.27
C ILE A 91 -0.64 -3.93 -12.40
N ALA A 92 0.02 -3.32 -13.38
CA ALA A 92 -0.01 -1.88 -13.60
C ALA A 92 -1.44 -1.36 -13.81
N VAL A 93 -2.21 -2.04 -14.66
CA VAL A 93 -3.62 -1.70 -14.93
C VAL A 93 -4.46 -1.85 -13.65
N ARG A 94 -4.28 -2.93 -12.90
CA ARG A 94 -5.00 -3.15 -11.64
C ARG A 94 -4.62 -2.09 -10.60
N LEU A 95 -3.34 -1.78 -10.45
CA LEU A 95 -2.82 -0.84 -9.47
C LEU A 95 -3.37 0.57 -9.69
N GLU A 96 -3.49 1.02 -10.94
CA GLU A 96 -4.11 2.31 -11.26
C GLU A 96 -5.57 2.37 -10.78
N ARG A 97 -6.36 1.32 -11.03
CA ARG A 97 -7.76 1.23 -10.55
C ARG A 97 -7.84 1.22 -9.03
N LEU A 98 -6.98 0.44 -8.38
CA LEU A 98 -6.90 0.38 -6.92
C LEU A 98 -6.59 1.75 -6.32
N ARG A 99 -5.62 2.48 -6.88
CA ARG A 99 -5.25 3.84 -6.43
C ARG A 99 -6.43 4.80 -6.54
N LYS A 100 -7.18 4.76 -7.64
CA LYS A 100 -8.39 5.59 -7.83
C LYS A 100 -9.44 5.33 -6.75
N ILE A 101 -9.78 4.06 -6.52
CA ILE A 101 -10.75 3.67 -5.48
C ILE A 101 -10.28 4.07 -4.09
N ILE A 102 -9.02 3.74 -3.75
CA ILE A 102 -8.45 4.00 -2.42
C ILE A 102 -8.42 5.50 -2.13
N ARG A 103 -8.05 6.33 -3.12
CA ARG A 103 -7.90 7.79 -2.98
C ARG A 103 -9.20 8.56 -3.21
N GLY A 104 -10.25 7.91 -3.74
CA GLY A 104 -11.52 8.56 -4.05
C GLY A 104 -11.43 9.53 -5.23
N THR A 105 -10.56 9.26 -6.20
CA THR A 105 -10.30 10.08 -7.40
C THR A 105 -10.82 9.44 -8.68
#